data_AF-A0A1J5JCU5-F1
#
_entry.id   AF-A0A1J5JCU5-F1
#
_cell.length_a   1.000
_cell.length_b   1.000
_cell.length_c   1.000
_cell.angle_alpha   90.00
_cell.angle_beta   90.00
_cell.angle_gamma   90.00
#
_symmetry.space_group_name_H-M   'P 1'
#
loop_
_entity.id
_entity.type
_entity.pdbx_description
1 polymer ?
#
loop_
_entity_poly.entity_id
_entity_poly.type
_entity_poly.pdbx_seq_one_letter_code
_entity_poly.pdbx_strand_id
1 'polypeptide(L)'
;MKIIKNVGVVERVIRFVLAEVFFLGAFFFVSPVLGMVLYGISLILLVTAFIGFCPLYTVLHIGMTKNYTEFHKRSIVVIATLLVVMLLGGAYASHFFTKKIFIEDFNAMNVSYKQTLFETGQGKRTESVNNYQSLVSAYAKFEKKYTSYTPYVFRGDAQFTEDLYAIGDIIEGVRTNVESGDLKIAHLELEKVRPITQELFKRNGFSLLAIVLMDFHDSMEKVVDPASAKDKEGVIRAYEEANAKLMAVEQITDDDAEIQAIRTNLDAVLQLAKDNNLEALPAKGAELKSSFVKVYLKRG
;
A
#
# COMPACT_ATOMS: atom_id res chain seq x y z
N MET A 1 -44.04 -6.51 -29.81
CA MET A 1 -43.16 -6.47 -31.00
C MET A 1 -42.10 -7.58 -30.85
N LYS A 2 -42.00 -8.52 -31.78
CA LYS A 2 -41.05 -9.64 -31.70
C LYS A 2 -39.66 -9.14 -32.12
N ILE A 3 -38.74 -8.96 -31.17
CA ILE A 3 -37.36 -8.58 -31.48
C ILE A 3 -36.71 -9.72 -32.27
N ILE A 4 -36.23 -9.43 -33.48
CA ILE A 4 -35.49 -10.39 -34.28
C ILE A 4 -34.09 -10.49 -33.65
N LYS A 5 -33.76 -11.65 -33.08
CA LYS A 5 -32.43 -11.90 -32.52
C LYS A 5 -31.40 -11.90 -33.64
N ASN A 6 -30.27 -11.23 -33.45
CA ASN A 6 -29.18 -11.19 -34.42
C ASN A 6 -27.80 -11.51 -33.80
N VAL A 7 -27.78 -12.03 -32.56
CA VAL A 7 -26.58 -12.38 -31.80
C VAL A 7 -26.61 -13.87 -31.45
N GLY A 8 -25.54 -14.60 -31.80
CA GLY A 8 -25.42 -16.03 -31.54
C GLY A 8 -25.16 -16.36 -30.06
N VAL A 9 -25.37 -17.62 -29.67
CA VAL A 9 -25.17 -18.10 -28.28
C VAL A 9 -23.76 -17.82 -27.76
N VAL A 10 -22.73 -18.19 -28.53
CA VAL A 10 -21.32 -18.00 -28.16
C VAL A 10 -21.02 -16.52 -27.97
N GLU A 11 -21.51 -15.67 -28.87
CA GLU A 11 -21.33 -14.23 -28.80
C GLU A 11 -22.01 -13.60 -27.58
N ARG A 12 -23.20 -14.08 -27.21
CA ARG A 12 -23.87 -13.63 -25.97
C ARG A 12 -23.03 -13.98 -24.74
N VAL A 13 -22.46 -15.18 -24.67
CA VAL A 13 -21.55 -15.58 -23.57
C VAL A 13 -20.32 -14.68 -23.53
N ILE A 14 -19.67 -14.43 -24.68
CA ILE A 14 -18.52 -13.52 -24.76
C ILE A 14 -18.88 -12.13 -24.22
N ARG A 15 -20.05 -11.59 -24.60
CA ARG A 15 -20.49 -10.28 -24.13
C ARG A 15 -20.79 -10.25 -22.62
N PHE A 16 -21.34 -11.32 -22.05
CA PHE A 16 -21.49 -11.43 -20.58
C PHE A 16 -20.14 -11.38 -19.88
N VAL A 17 -19.16 -12.16 -20.35
CA VAL A 17 -17.80 -12.18 -19.78
C VAL A 17 -17.13 -10.82 -19.92
N LEU A 18 -17.19 -10.20 -21.10
CA LEU A 18 -16.62 -8.87 -21.31
C LEU A 18 -17.31 -7.80 -20.44
N ALA A 19 -18.63 -7.89 -20.27
CA ALA A 19 -19.36 -6.99 -19.37
C ALA A 19 -18.83 -7.08 -17.93
N GLU A 20 -18.58 -8.27 -17.41
CA GLU A 20 -17.98 -8.46 -16.08
C GLU A 20 -16.55 -7.93 -16.00
N VAL A 21 -15.72 -8.19 -17.02
CA VAL A 21 -14.35 -7.67 -17.07
C VAL A 21 -14.34 -6.14 -17.06
N PHE A 22 -15.16 -5.49 -17.89
CA PHE A 22 -15.27 -4.03 -17.90
C PHE A 22 -15.85 -3.49 -16.59
N PHE A 23 -16.82 -4.18 -15.99
CA PHE A 23 -17.40 -3.81 -14.71
C PHE A 23 -16.36 -3.87 -13.58
N LEU A 24 -15.65 -5.00 -13.44
CA LEU A 24 -14.60 -5.17 -12.43
C LEU A 24 -13.42 -4.23 -12.68
N GLY A 25 -13.03 -4.03 -13.95
CA GLY A 25 -12.02 -3.06 -14.36
C GLY A 25 -12.39 -1.63 -13.93
N ALA A 26 -13.61 -1.20 -14.27
CA ALA A 26 -14.17 0.08 -13.86
C ALA A 26 -14.22 0.24 -12.34
N PHE A 27 -14.63 -0.83 -11.65
CA PHE A 27 -14.84 -0.82 -10.22
C PHE A 27 -13.55 -0.91 -9.43
N PHE A 28 -12.47 -1.52 -9.91
CA PHE A 28 -11.27 -1.70 -9.09
C PHE A 28 -10.05 -0.94 -9.57
N PHE A 29 -9.87 -0.68 -10.86
CA PHE A 29 -8.54 -0.34 -11.40
C PHE A 29 -8.39 1.04 -12.02
N VAL A 30 -9.48 1.79 -12.20
CA VAL A 30 -9.47 3.05 -12.95
C VAL A 30 -10.05 4.21 -12.16
N SER A 31 -9.73 5.43 -12.59
CA SER A 31 -10.31 6.65 -12.03
C SER A 31 -11.83 6.69 -12.18
N PRO A 32 -12.56 7.43 -11.33
CA PRO A 32 -14.02 7.52 -11.42
C PRO A 32 -14.54 7.95 -12.79
N VAL A 33 -13.87 8.90 -13.44
CA VAL A 33 -14.25 9.41 -14.78
C VAL A 33 -14.14 8.32 -15.85
N LEU A 34 -13.01 7.61 -15.92
CA LEU A 34 -12.84 6.50 -16.86
C LEU A 34 -13.74 5.31 -16.49
N GLY A 35 -13.98 5.10 -15.20
CA GLY A 35 -14.91 4.11 -14.68
C GLY A 35 -16.32 4.28 -15.22
N MET A 36 -16.85 5.51 -15.28
CA MET A 36 -18.18 5.78 -15.87
C MET A 36 -18.28 5.34 -17.33
N VAL A 37 -17.24 5.57 -18.13
CA VAL A 37 -17.17 5.12 -19.53
C VAL A 37 -17.22 3.59 -19.61
N LEU A 38 -16.40 2.92 -18.79
CA LEU A 38 -16.33 1.46 -18.75
C LEU A 38 -17.63 0.82 -18.24
N TYR A 39 -18.31 1.43 -17.25
CA TYR A 39 -19.63 1.00 -16.82
C TYR A 39 -20.66 1.12 -17.94
N GLY A 40 -20.62 2.19 -18.73
CA GLY A 40 -21.47 2.34 -19.91
C GLY A 40 -21.26 1.22 -20.93
N ILE A 41 -20.00 0.91 -21.24
CA ILE A 41 -19.64 -0.20 -22.13
C ILE A 41 -20.13 -1.55 -21.56
N SER A 42 -19.89 -1.80 -20.27
CA SER A 42 -20.36 -3.00 -19.58
C SER A 42 -21.88 -3.17 -19.67
N LEU A 43 -22.64 -2.09 -19.42
CA LEU A 43 -24.10 -2.11 -19.49
C LEU A 43 -24.60 -2.40 -20.90
N ILE A 44 -24.02 -1.79 -21.94
CA ILE A 44 -24.39 -2.04 -23.34
C ILE A 44 -24.13 -3.52 -23.71
N LEU A 45 -22.98 -4.06 -23.32
CA LEU A 45 -22.65 -5.47 -23.57
C LEU A 45 -23.63 -6.40 -22.85
N LEU A 46 -23.95 -6.11 -21.59
CA LEU A 46 -24.88 -6.89 -20.78
C LEU A 46 -26.30 -6.89 -21.38
N VAL A 47 -26.82 -5.71 -21.74
CA VAL A 47 -28.16 -5.56 -22.32
C VAL A 47 -28.26 -6.26 -23.68
N THR A 48 -27.26 -6.08 -24.56
CA THR A 48 -27.27 -6.72 -25.88
C THR A 48 -27.08 -8.24 -25.79
N ALA A 49 -26.32 -8.73 -24.80
CA ALA A 49 -26.23 -10.16 -24.48
C ALA A 49 -27.57 -10.72 -23.97
N PHE A 50 -28.29 -9.96 -23.14
CA PHE A 50 -29.59 -10.39 -22.61
C PHE A 50 -30.67 -10.45 -23.69
N ILE A 51 -30.82 -9.37 -24.46
CA ILE A 51 -31.84 -9.28 -25.53
C ILE A 51 -31.50 -10.21 -26.71
N GLY A 52 -30.21 -10.49 -26.94
CA GLY A 52 -29.76 -11.22 -28.13
C GLY A 52 -29.87 -10.40 -29.41
N PHE A 53 -29.85 -9.07 -29.28
CA PHE A 53 -29.93 -8.11 -30.37
C PHE A 53 -28.84 -7.03 -30.23
N CYS A 54 -28.16 -6.73 -31.34
CA CYS A 54 -27.19 -5.65 -31.48
C CYS A 54 -27.61 -4.72 -32.62
N PRO A 55 -27.96 -3.45 -32.35
CA PRO A 55 -28.33 -2.48 -33.38
C PRO A 55 -27.21 -2.22 -34.41
N LEU A 56 -25.94 -2.37 -34.00
CA LEU A 56 -24.81 -2.13 -34.90
C LEU A 56 -24.78 -3.13 -36.06
N TYR A 57 -25.21 -4.37 -35.83
CA TYR A 57 -25.27 -5.40 -36.88
C TYR A 57 -26.35 -5.10 -37.92
N THR A 58 -27.43 -4.41 -37.52
CA THR A 58 -28.45 -3.95 -38.49
C THR A 58 -27.95 -2.78 -39.33
N VAL A 59 -27.12 -1.90 -38.78
CA VAL A 59 -26.55 -0.77 -39.53
C VAL A 59 -25.42 -1.23 -40.47
N LEU A 60 -24.54 -2.10 -39.98
CA LEU A 60 -23.35 -2.56 -40.72
C LEU A 60 -23.60 -3.75 -41.65
N HIS A 61 -24.84 -4.27 -41.72
CA HIS A 61 -25.21 -5.42 -42.56
C HIS A 61 -24.33 -6.67 -42.33
N ILE A 62 -23.81 -6.87 -41.11
CA ILE A 62 -22.97 -8.01 -40.76
C ILE A 62 -23.85 -9.27 -40.71
N GLY A 63 -23.44 -10.30 -41.46
CA GLY A 63 -24.28 -11.42 -41.90
C GLY A 63 -25.09 -12.15 -40.82
N MET A 64 -26.39 -12.25 -41.08
CA MET A 64 -27.37 -13.07 -40.34
C MET A 64 -27.15 -14.56 -40.61
N THR A 65 -26.20 -15.20 -39.90
CA THR A 65 -26.12 -16.68 -39.94
C THR A 65 -27.24 -17.27 -39.09
N LYS A 66 -28.11 -18.07 -39.72
CA LYS A 66 -29.38 -18.62 -39.18
C LYS A 66 -29.25 -19.61 -38.01
N ASN A 67 -28.09 -19.72 -37.36
CA ASN A 67 -27.88 -20.66 -36.25
C ASN A 67 -28.21 -19.99 -34.91
N TYR A 68 -29.49 -19.61 -34.76
CA TYR A 68 -30.04 -19.20 -33.47
C TYR A 68 -30.48 -20.46 -32.71
N THR A 69 -29.54 -21.09 -32.01
CA THR A 69 -29.91 -22.09 -31.00
C THR A 69 -30.37 -21.35 -29.75
N GLU A 70 -31.58 -21.63 -29.28
CA GLU A 70 -32.00 -21.15 -27.96
C GLU A 70 -31.16 -21.85 -26.88
N PHE A 71 -30.82 -21.13 -25.81
CA PHE A 71 -30.18 -21.79 -24.68
C PHE A 71 -31.10 -22.85 -24.09
N HIS A 72 -30.58 -24.05 -23.89
CA HIS A 72 -31.30 -25.02 -23.06
C HIS A 72 -31.29 -24.54 -21.60
N LYS A 73 -32.37 -24.77 -20.84
CA LYS A 73 -32.52 -24.29 -19.45
C LYS A 73 -31.32 -24.67 -18.58
N ARG A 74 -30.78 -25.88 -18.74
CA ARG A 74 -29.57 -26.35 -18.02
C ARG A 74 -28.35 -25.50 -18.35
N SER A 75 -28.15 -25.12 -19.61
CA SER A 75 -27.03 -24.28 -20.04
C SER A 75 -27.12 -22.87 -19.47
N ILE A 76 -28.33 -22.30 -19.34
CA ILE A 76 -28.53 -21.00 -18.69
C ILE A 76 -28.07 -21.05 -17.24
N VAL A 77 -28.50 -22.07 -16.49
CA VAL A 77 -28.13 -22.24 -15.09
C VAL A 77 -26.61 -22.37 -14.96
N VAL A 78 -25.98 -23.22 -15.78
CA VAL A 78 -24.51 -23.40 -15.76
C VAL A 78 -23.78 -22.09 -16.04
N ILE A 79 -24.18 -21.35 -17.09
CA ILE A 79 -23.54 -20.08 -17.45
C ILE A 79 -23.75 -19.04 -16.35
N ALA A 80 -24.95 -18.91 -15.81
CA ALA A 80 -25.23 -17.99 -14.71
C ALA A 80 -24.38 -18.32 -13.48
N THR A 81 -24.24 -19.60 -13.12
CA THR A 81 -23.35 -20.03 -12.03
C THR A 81 -21.89 -19.66 -12.31
N LEU A 82 -21.40 -19.89 -13.53
CA LEU A 82 -20.02 -19.55 -13.91
C LEU A 82 -19.76 -18.04 -13.85
N LEU A 83 -20.71 -17.22 -14.30
CA LEU A 83 -20.65 -15.77 -14.22
C LEU A 83 -20.62 -15.28 -12.77
N VAL A 84 -21.48 -15.82 -11.90
CA VAL A 84 -21.45 -15.49 -10.46
C VAL A 84 -20.09 -15.85 -9.82
N VAL A 85 -19.55 -17.03 -10.13
CA VAL A 85 -18.22 -17.44 -9.64
C VAL A 85 -17.13 -16.50 -10.17
N MET A 86 -17.18 -16.13 -11.45
CA MET A 86 -16.23 -15.19 -12.06
C MET A 86 -16.32 -13.81 -11.43
N LEU A 87 -17.52 -13.29 -11.19
CA LEU A 87 -17.73 -12.00 -10.54
C LEU A 87 -17.19 -11.98 -9.11
N LEU A 88 -17.51 -13.00 -8.29
CA LEU A 88 -17.07 -13.07 -6.91
C LEU A 88 -15.55 -13.30 -6.80
N GLY A 89 -15.02 -14.25 -7.57
CA GLY A 89 -13.59 -14.53 -7.63
C GLY A 89 -12.79 -13.35 -8.19
N GLY A 90 -13.32 -12.71 -9.23
CA GLY A 90 -12.75 -11.53 -9.84
C GLY A 90 -12.75 -10.33 -8.91
N ALA A 91 -13.82 -10.09 -8.15
CA ALA A 91 -13.88 -9.03 -7.14
C ALA A 91 -12.87 -9.28 -6.01
N TYR A 92 -12.80 -10.51 -5.48
CA TYR A 92 -11.82 -10.88 -4.46
C TYR A 92 -10.38 -10.68 -4.94
N ALA A 93 -10.05 -11.19 -6.14
CA ALA A 93 -8.74 -11.03 -6.74
C ALA A 93 -8.41 -9.55 -6.98
N SER A 94 -9.35 -8.77 -7.52
CA SER A 94 -9.15 -7.35 -7.80
C SER A 94 -8.91 -6.54 -6.53
N HIS A 95 -9.64 -6.83 -5.46
CA HIS A 95 -9.39 -6.22 -4.15
C HIS A 95 -7.98 -6.52 -3.64
N PHE A 96 -7.55 -7.79 -3.73
CA PHE A 96 -6.22 -8.21 -3.33
C PHE A 96 -5.12 -7.52 -4.16
N PHE A 97 -5.22 -7.54 -5.49
CA PHE A 97 -4.20 -6.97 -6.37
C PHE A 97 -4.10 -5.46 -6.26
N THR A 98 -5.22 -4.74 -6.15
CA THR A 98 -5.18 -3.28 -5.98
C THR A 98 -4.55 -2.87 -4.67
N LYS A 99 -4.78 -3.63 -3.59
CA LYS A 99 -4.09 -3.46 -2.30
C LYS A 99 -2.59 -3.72 -2.42
N LYS A 100 -2.20 -4.79 -3.11
CA LYS A 100 -0.80 -5.16 -3.35
C LYS A 100 -0.06 -4.08 -4.17
N ILE A 101 -0.65 -3.62 -5.27
CA ILE A 101 -0.08 -2.58 -6.14
C ILE A 101 0.14 -1.29 -5.34
N PHE A 102 -0.82 -0.89 -4.50
CA PHE A 102 -0.64 0.27 -3.62
C PHE A 102 0.59 0.14 -2.72
N ILE A 103 0.80 -1.02 -2.10
CA ILE A 103 1.96 -1.25 -1.24
C ILE A 103 3.26 -1.23 -2.04
N GLU A 104 3.28 -1.81 -3.24
CA GLU A 104 4.46 -1.78 -4.11
C GLU A 104 4.83 -0.34 -4.52
N ASP A 105 3.84 0.46 -4.93
CA ASP A 105 4.03 1.86 -5.27
C ASP A 105 4.43 2.71 -4.06
N PHE A 106 3.80 2.46 -2.90
CA PHE A 106 4.14 3.13 -1.64
C PHE A 106 5.59 2.82 -1.28
N ASN A 107 6.00 1.55 -1.26
CA ASN A 107 7.35 1.14 -0.93
C ASN A 107 8.38 1.72 -1.90
N ALA A 108 8.09 1.73 -3.19
CA ALA A 108 8.97 2.32 -4.20
C ALA A 108 9.21 3.82 -3.96
N MET A 109 8.15 4.57 -3.62
CA MET A 109 8.27 5.97 -3.21
C MET A 109 9.01 6.11 -1.86
N ASN A 110 8.70 5.23 -0.91
CA ASN A 110 9.18 5.28 0.47
C ASN A 110 10.70 5.08 0.58
N VAL A 111 11.35 4.46 -0.42
CA VAL A 111 12.82 4.37 -0.50
C VAL A 111 13.47 5.75 -0.37
N SER A 112 13.02 6.73 -1.18
CA SER A 112 13.59 8.08 -1.15
C SER A 112 13.24 8.81 0.14
N TYR A 113 12.06 8.58 0.71
CA TYR A 113 11.69 9.15 2.01
C TYR A 113 12.62 8.68 3.12
N LYS A 114 12.80 7.34 3.24
CA LYS A 114 13.67 6.77 4.27
C LYS A 114 15.11 7.21 4.13
N GLN A 115 15.62 7.27 2.90
CA GLN A 115 16.99 7.70 2.65
C GLN A 115 17.19 9.17 3.04
N THR A 116 16.25 10.04 2.66
CA THR A 116 16.28 11.46 3.05
C THR A 116 16.20 11.62 4.56
N LEU A 117 15.29 10.89 5.23
CA LEU A 117 15.14 10.92 6.68
C LEU A 117 16.42 10.43 7.38
N PHE A 118 17.03 9.35 6.90
CA PHE A 118 18.27 8.82 7.45
C PHE A 118 19.43 9.81 7.30
N GLU A 119 19.64 10.36 6.11
CA GLU A 119 20.78 11.25 5.83
C GLU A 119 20.68 12.60 6.53
N THR A 120 19.47 13.15 6.64
CA THR A 120 19.21 14.37 7.42
C THR A 120 19.53 14.13 8.90
N GLY A 121 19.19 12.96 9.44
CA GLY A 121 19.56 12.54 10.79
C GLY A 121 21.08 12.33 10.98
N GLN A 122 21.80 11.99 9.92
CA GLN A 122 23.27 11.84 9.93
C GLN A 122 24.04 13.16 9.68
N GLY A 123 23.33 14.27 9.42
CA GLY A 123 23.97 15.53 9.07
C GLY A 123 24.65 15.55 7.69
N LYS A 124 24.32 14.60 6.81
CA LYS A 124 24.93 14.43 5.48
C LYS A 124 24.26 15.33 4.44
N ARG A 125 24.73 16.57 4.30
CA ARG A 125 24.06 17.60 3.49
C ARG A 125 23.91 17.24 2.02
N THR A 126 25.00 16.87 1.35
CA THR A 126 25.00 16.62 -0.10
C THR A 126 24.06 15.47 -0.45
N GLU A 127 24.13 14.39 0.32
CA GLU A 127 23.28 13.22 0.16
C GLU A 127 21.81 13.57 0.47
N SER A 128 21.56 14.29 1.57
CA SER A 128 20.21 14.76 1.94
C SER A 128 19.56 15.56 0.82
N VAL A 129 20.29 16.48 0.18
CA VAL A 129 19.77 17.29 -0.94
C VAL A 129 19.43 16.39 -2.14
N ASN A 130 20.31 15.46 -2.51
CA ASN A 130 20.10 14.57 -3.64
C ASN A 130 18.91 13.62 -3.43
N ASN A 131 18.80 13.03 -2.24
CA ASN A 131 17.67 12.15 -1.91
C ASN A 131 16.37 12.91 -1.73
N TYR A 132 16.41 14.14 -1.20
CA TYR A 132 15.24 15.02 -1.11
C TYR A 132 14.65 15.33 -2.49
N GLN A 133 15.48 15.64 -3.49
CA GLN A 133 15.00 15.85 -4.87
C GLN A 133 14.31 14.59 -5.43
N SER A 134 14.85 13.41 -5.12
CA SER A 134 14.25 12.13 -5.51
C SER A 134 12.92 11.89 -4.81
N LEU A 135 12.84 12.22 -3.51
CA LEU A 135 11.63 12.15 -2.70
C LEU A 135 10.52 13.03 -3.26
N VAL A 136 10.80 14.31 -3.54
CA VAL A 136 9.81 15.24 -4.12
C VAL A 136 9.23 14.68 -5.42
N SER A 137 10.07 14.16 -6.32
CA SER A 137 9.63 13.59 -7.60
C SER A 137 8.84 12.29 -7.42
N ALA A 138 9.30 11.40 -6.54
CA ALA A 138 8.64 10.13 -6.27
C ALA A 138 7.27 10.34 -5.60
N TYR A 139 7.21 11.22 -4.60
CA TYR A 139 5.98 11.54 -3.88
C TYR A 139 4.95 12.21 -4.78
N ALA A 140 5.34 13.21 -5.58
CA ALA A 140 4.41 13.87 -6.51
C ALA A 140 3.75 12.89 -7.50
N LYS A 141 4.49 11.87 -7.97
CA LYS A 141 3.92 10.80 -8.81
C LYS A 141 2.95 9.91 -8.05
N PHE A 142 3.32 9.53 -6.82
CA PHE A 142 2.50 8.71 -5.94
C PHE A 142 1.19 9.42 -5.58
N GLU A 143 1.27 10.64 -5.05
CA GLU A 143 0.14 11.49 -4.70
C GLU A 143 -0.79 11.71 -5.89
N LYS A 144 -0.25 12.11 -7.05
CA LYS A 144 -1.06 12.31 -8.27
C LYS A 144 -1.83 11.06 -8.67
N LYS A 145 -1.19 9.89 -8.60
CA LYS A 145 -1.83 8.60 -8.94
C LYS A 145 -3.00 8.32 -8.01
N TYR A 146 -2.81 8.48 -6.70
CA TYR A 146 -3.80 8.05 -5.71
C TYR A 146 -4.86 9.10 -5.36
N THR A 147 -4.63 10.36 -5.69
CA THR A 147 -5.67 11.40 -5.74
C THR A 147 -6.55 11.29 -6.99
N SER A 148 -6.00 10.77 -8.10
CA SER A 148 -6.76 10.53 -9.34
C SER A 148 -7.50 9.17 -9.35
N TYR A 149 -7.02 8.20 -8.59
CA TYR A 149 -7.58 6.85 -8.50
C TYR A 149 -7.48 6.33 -7.06
N THR A 150 -8.62 5.99 -6.47
CA THR A 150 -8.70 5.47 -5.11
C THR A 150 -8.91 3.95 -5.12
N PRO A 151 -7.92 3.14 -4.69
CA PRO A 151 -8.08 1.70 -4.53
C PRO A 151 -9.27 1.38 -3.63
N TYR A 152 -9.92 0.24 -3.88
CA TYR A 152 -11.15 -0.13 -3.16
C TYR A 152 -11.00 -0.11 -1.63
N VAL A 153 -9.84 -0.50 -1.12
CA VAL A 153 -9.52 -0.52 0.32
C VAL A 153 -9.63 0.86 0.98
N PHE A 154 -9.44 1.95 0.23
CA PHE A 154 -9.48 3.33 0.74
C PHE A 154 -10.79 4.06 0.43
N ARG A 155 -11.74 3.46 -0.32
CA ARG A 155 -12.96 4.17 -0.75
C ARG A 155 -13.87 4.62 0.39
N GLY A 156 -13.83 3.90 1.51
CA GLY A 156 -14.59 4.25 2.71
C GLY A 156 -13.85 5.23 3.62
N ASP A 157 -12.60 5.58 3.29
CA ASP A 157 -11.75 6.42 4.12
C ASP A 157 -11.84 7.89 3.69
N ALA A 158 -12.60 8.66 4.45
CA ALA A 158 -12.79 10.08 4.22
C ALA A 158 -11.56 10.94 4.52
N GLN A 159 -10.50 10.39 5.13
CA GLN A 159 -9.24 11.09 5.41
C GLN A 159 -8.12 10.73 4.42
N PHE A 160 -8.37 9.78 3.52
CA PHE A 160 -7.33 9.24 2.63
C PHE A 160 -6.65 10.33 1.82
N THR A 161 -7.43 11.25 1.25
CA THR A 161 -6.91 12.28 0.35
C THR A 161 -6.20 13.38 1.13
N GLU A 162 -6.78 13.79 2.27
CA GLU A 162 -6.19 14.78 3.17
C GLU A 162 -4.85 14.32 3.72
N ASP A 163 -4.70 13.04 4.07
CA ASP A 163 -3.42 12.48 4.53
C ASP A 163 -2.34 12.53 3.45
N LEU A 164 -2.70 12.25 2.19
CA LEU A 164 -1.74 12.37 1.08
C LEU A 164 -1.28 13.82 0.91
N TYR A 165 -2.20 14.79 0.98
CA TYR A 165 -1.82 16.20 0.92
C TYR A 165 -0.98 16.62 2.12
N ALA A 166 -1.32 16.19 3.33
CA ALA A 166 -0.56 16.52 4.53
C ALA A 166 0.90 16.02 4.47
N ILE A 167 1.11 14.81 3.93
CA ILE A 167 2.47 14.29 3.70
C ILE A 167 3.19 15.11 2.61
N GLY A 168 2.50 15.46 1.53
CA GLY A 168 3.03 16.33 0.46
C GLY A 168 3.48 17.69 1.01
N ASP A 169 2.65 18.33 1.84
CA ASP A 169 2.94 19.61 2.49
C ASP A 169 4.16 19.53 3.42
N ILE A 170 4.31 18.44 4.18
CA ILE A 170 5.51 18.23 5.02
C ILE A 170 6.76 18.11 4.14
N ILE A 171 6.70 17.29 3.09
CA ILE A 171 7.82 17.09 2.17
C ILE A 171 8.18 18.42 1.48
N GLU A 172 7.22 19.21 1.04
CA GLU A 172 7.49 20.52 0.45
C GLU A 172 8.05 21.51 1.48
N GLY A 173 7.51 21.52 2.69
CA GLY A 173 7.88 22.43 3.77
C GLY A 173 9.33 22.30 4.24
N VAL A 174 9.94 21.11 4.13
CA VAL A 174 11.34 20.90 4.54
C VAL A 174 12.38 21.36 3.51
N ARG A 175 11.97 21.78 2.31
CA ARG A 175 12.88 22.19 1.22
C ARG A 175 13.99 23.12 1.68
N THR A 176 13.60 24.25 2.26
CA THR A 176 14.54 25.29 2.70
C THR A 176 15.53 24.76 3.72
N ASN A 177 15.08 23.92 4.66
CA ASN A 177 15.94 23.35 5.70
C ASN A 177 16.97 22.39 5.11
N VAL A 178 16.55 21.54 4.16
CA VAL A 178 17.47 20.62 3.46
C VAL A 178 18.49 21.40 2.62
N GLU A 179 18.04 22.40 1.86
CA GLU A 179 18.89 23.19 0.96
C GLU A 179 19.87 24.10 1.71
N SER A 180 19.44 24.73 2.81
CA SER A 180 20.26 25.63 3.64
C SER A 180 21.24 24.88 4.56
N GLY A 181 20.95 23.61 4.88
CA GLY A 181 21.77 22.77 5.74
C GLY A 181 21.27 22.65 7.18
N ASP A 182 20.08 23.15 7.49
CA ASP A 182 19.38 22.97 8.77
C ASP A 182 18.78 21.56 8.90
N LEU A 183 19.63 20.54 8.73
CA LEU A 183 19.24 19.14 8.56
C LEU A 183 18.54 18.56 9.80
N LYS A 184 18.85 19.06 10.99
CA LYS A 184 18.17 18.64 12.22
C LYS A 184 16.69 19.05 12.19
N ILE A 185 16.38 20.26 11.70
CA ILE A 185 15.00 20.72 11.56
C ILE A 185 14.31 19.92 10.45
N ALA A 186 14.98 19.73 9.31
CA ALA A 186 14.46 18.91 8.22
C ALA A 186 14.12 17.47 8.68
N HIS A 187 15.00 16.84 9.45
CA HIS A 187 14.79 15.50 9.99
C HIS A 187 13.55 15.43 10.88
N LEU A 188 13.44 16.33 11.87
CA LEU A 188 12.32 16.35 12.81
C LEU A 188 10.97 16.60 12.11
N GLU A 189 10.95 17.46 11.08
CA GLU A 189 9.75 17.69 10.29
C GLU A 189 9.39 16.47 9.43
N LEU A 190 10.37 15.83 8.77
CA LEU A 190 10.14 14.61 8.00
C LEU A 190 9.63 13.46 8.86
N GLU A 191 10.03 13.36 10.13
CA GLU A 191 9.48 12.34 11.06
C GLU A 191 7.96 12.44 11.23
N LYS A 192 7.33 13.59 11.00
CA LYS A 192 5.88 13.76 11.11
C LYS A 192 5.10 13.01 10.03
N VAL A 193 5.75 12.60 8.93
CA VAL A 193 5.14 11.73 7.90
C VAL A 193 4.85 10.33 8.46
N ARG A 194 5.65 9.89 9.44
CA ARG A 194 5.57 8.57 10.07
C ARG A 194 4.17 8.29 10.65
N PRO A 195 3.67 9.06 11.64
CA PRO A 195 2.37 8.80 12.25
C PRO A 195 1.20 8.86 11.24
N ILE A 196 1.24 9.76 10.25
CA ILE A 196 0.19 9.85 9.22
C ILE A 196 0.12 8.53 8.42
N THR A 197 1.28 8.06 7.96
CA THR A 197 1.40 6.81 7.22
C THR A 197 0.94 5.60 8.05
N GLN A 198 1.36 5.53 9.32
CA GLN A 198 0.96 4.48 10.26
C GLN A 198 -0.57 4.43 10.41
N GLU A 199 -1.20 5.56 10.70
CA GLU A 199 -2.65 5.63 10.91
C GLU A 199 -3.41 5.32 9.62
N LEU A 200 -2.93 5.80 8.46
CA LEU A 200 -3.46 5.48 7.14
C LEU A 200 -3.52 3.97 6.92
N PHE A 201 -2.42 3.25 7.18
CA PHE A 201 -2.41 1.81 6.99
C PHE A 201 -3.25 1.06 8.03
N LYS A 202 -3.19 1.46 9.31
CA LYS A 202 -3.94 0.84 10.41
C LYS A 202 -5.45 0.91 10.16
N ARG A 203 -5.98 2.10 9.88
CA ARG A 203 -7.44 2.28 9.71
C ARG A 203 -8.01 1.62 8.46
N ASN A 204 -7.17 1.36 7.46
CA ASN A 204 -7.55 0.69 6.22
C ASN A 204 -7.24 -0.83 6.21
N GLY A 205 -6.96 -1.41 7.38
CA GLY A 205 -6.80 -2.85 7.54
C GLY A 205 -5.61 -3.43 6.78
N PHE A 206 -4.54 -2.65 6.60
CA PHE A 206 -3.27 -3.20 6.12
C PHE A 206 -2.55 -3.90 7.27
N SER A 207 -2.13 -5.14 7.01
CA SER A 207 -1.19 -5.90 7.83
C SER A 207 0.22 -5.64 7.31
N LEU A 208 1.30 -5.62 8.09
CA LEU A 208 1.53 -5.31 9.50
C LEU A 208 3.05 -5.06 9.62
N LEU A 209 3.91 -5.75 8.85
CA LEU A 209 5.38 -5.71 9.05
C LEU A 209 5.98 -4.29 9.03
N ALA A 210 5.73 -3.50 7.99
CA ALA A 210 6.22 -2.12 7.92
C ALA A 210 5.65 -1.24 9.05
N ILE A 211 4.37 -1.41 9.37
CA ILE A 211 3.66 -0.66 10.41
C ILE A 211 4.21 -1.04 11.80
N VAL A 212 4.41 -2.32 12.07
CA VAL A 212 4.93 -2.78 13.36
C VAL A 212 6.42 -2.57 13.50
N LEU A 213 7.19 -2.58 12.39
CA LEU A 213 8.57 -2.12 12.40
C LEU A 213 8.63 -0.63 12.74
N MET A 214 7.67 0.16 12.26
CA MET A 214 7.58 1.59 12.55
C MET A 214 7.13 1.86 13.99
N ASP A 215 6.15 1.12 14.51
CA ASP A 215 5.77 1.15 15.92
C ASP A 215 6.94 0.70 16.82
N PHE A 216 7.68 -0.33 16.39
CA PHE A 216 8.86 -0.80 17.09
C PHE A 216 9.96 0.28 17.08
N HIS A 217 10.22 0.95 15.96
CA HIS A 217 11.18 2.06 15.89
C HIS A 217 10.94 3.10 16.99
N ASP A 218 9.71 3.59 17.11
CA ASP A 218 9.40 4.66 18.06
C ASP A 218 9.63 4.19 19.51
N SER A 219 9.26 2.94 19.84
CA SER A 219 9.54 2.35 21.14
C SER A 219 11.03 2.00 21.36
N MET A 220 11.75 1.64 20.30
CA MET A 220 13.17 1.31 20.31
C MET A 220 14.00 2.56 20.56
N GLU A 221 13.67 3.70 19.96
CA GLU A 221 14.38 4.96 20.22
C GLU A 221 14.26 5.37 21.69
N LYS A 222 13.12 5.10 22.36
CA LYS A 222 12.99 5.29 23.82
C LYS A 222 13.92 4.41 24.64
N VAL A 223 14.46 3.32 24.08
CA VAL A 223 15.50 2.47 24.70
C VAL A 223 16.90 2.98 24.32
N VAL A 224 17.10 3.36 23.06
CA VAL A 224 18.39 3.84 22.54
C VAL A 224 18.80 5.17 23.15
N ASP A 225 17.86 6.09 23.41
CA ASP A 225 18.13 7.40 23.99
C ASP A 225 18.74 7.28 25.40
N PRO A 226 18.11 6.58 26.37
CA PRO A 226 18.73 6.29 27.66
C PRO A 226 20.03 5.49 27.56
N ALA A 227 20.12 4.51 26.66
CA ALA A 227 21.35 3.75 26.46
C ALA A 227 22.52 4.66 26.04
N SER A 228 22.27 5.60 25.12
CA SER A 228 23.25 6.61 24.68
C SER A 228 23.64 7.54 25.82
N ALA A 229 22.71 7.86 26.72
CA ALA A 229 22.94 8.68 27.91
C ALA A 229 23.56 7.91 29.10
N LYS A 230 23.84 6.60 28.94
CA LYS A 230 24.26 5.69 30.02
C LYS A 230 23.26 5.62 31.19
N ASP A 231 21.99 5.90 30.93
CA ASP A 231 20.88 5.81 31.89
C ASP A 231 20.28 4.40 31.89
N LYS A 232 20.77 3.53 32.78
CA LYS A 232 20.25 2.16 32.93
C LYS A 232 18.78 2.12 33.36
N GLU A 233 18.32 3.07 34.16
CA GLU A 233 16.94 3.05 34.66
C GLU A 233 15.98 3.43 33.53
N GLY A 234 16.37 4.40 32.70
CA GLY A 234 15.66 4.73 31.47
C GLY A 234 15.58 3.55 30.51
N VAL A 235 16.68 2.83 30.30
CA VAL A 235 16.67 1.59 29.48
C VAL A 235 15.68 0.57 30.02
N ILE A 236 15.74 0.25 31.33
CA ILE A 236 14.87 -0.75 31.95
C ILE A 236 13.40 -0.34 31.87
N ARG A 237 13.08 0.95 32.08
CA ARG A 237 11.70 1.46 31.97
C ARG A 237 11.15 1.38 30.56
N ALA A 238 11.95 1.69 29.54
CA ALA A 238 11.51 1.71 28.14
C ALA A 238 11.44 0.32 27.49
N TYR A 239 12.16 -0.66 28.05
CA TYR A 239 12.30 -1.99 27.46
C TYR A 239 10.96 -2.70 27.23
N GLU A 240 10.05 -2.69 28.21
CA GLU A 240 8.80 -3.46 28.12
C GLU A 240 7.93 -3.02 26.93
N GLU A 241 7.89 -1.71 26.64
CA GLU A 241 7.18 -1.18 25.47
C GLU A 241 7.84 -1.67 24.18
N ALA A 242 9.17 -1.54 24.06
CA ALA A 242 9.93 -1.97 22.90
C ALA A 242 9.83 -3.48 22.65
N ASN A 243 9.87 -4.27 23.72
CA ASN A 243 9.71 -5.72 23.68
C ASN A 243 8.34 -6.13 23.14
N ALA A 244 7.26 -5.54 23.65
CA ALA A 244 5.91 -5.84 23.19
C ALA A 244 5.73 -5.49 21.69
N LYS A 245 6.32 -4.39 21.23
CA LYS A 245 6.30 -4.00 19.81
C LYS A 245 7.14 -4.94 18.94
N LEU A 246 8.31 -5.37 19.41
CA LEU A 246 9.13 -6.33 18.67
C LEU A 246 8.47 -7.71 18.57
N MET A 247 7.74 -8.16 19.59
CA MET A 247 6.95 -9.40 19.51
C MET A 247 5.90 -9.35 18.40
N ALA A 248 5.29 -8.19 18.17
CA ALA A 248 4.36 -8.02 17.05
C ALA A 248 5.07 -8.11 15.68
N VAL A 249 6.32 -7.65 15.57
CA VAL A 249 7.18 -7.84 14.39
C VAL A 249 7.46 -9.32 14.15
N GLU A 250 7.87 -10.04 15.18
CA GLU A 250 8.23 -11.46 15.12
C GLU A 250 7.05 -12.34 14.69
N GLN A 251 5.83 -12.02 15.11
CA GLN A 251 4.61 -12.75 14.72
C GLN A 251 4.27 -12.68 13.23
N ILE A 252 4.85 -11.73 12.48
CA ILE A 252 4.56 -11.55 11.05
C ILE A 252 5.62 -12.22 10.17
N THR A 253 6.83 -12.36 10.69
CA THR A 253 7.96 -12.98 9.99
C THR A 253 8.53 -14.07 10.88
N ASP A 254 7.93 -15.26 10.80
CA ASP A 254 8.46 -16.44 11.47
C ASP A 254 9.88 -16.73 10.96
N ASP A 255 10.80 -16.97 11.89
CA ASP A 255 12.17 -17.48 11.66
C ASP A 255 13.07 -16.62 10.75
N ASP A 256 12.98 -15.29 10.91
CA ASP A 256 13.82 -14.37 10.14
C ASP A 256 15.11 -13.96 10.87
N ALA A 257 16.26 -14.35 10.32
CA ALA A 257 17.57 -14.09 10.91
C ALA A 257 17.86 -12.58 11.12
N GLU A 258 17.33 -11.68 10.28
CA GLU A 258 17.54 -10.24 10.46
C GLU A 258 16.69 -9.68 11.60
N ILE A 259 15.48 -10.22 11.83
CA ILE A 259 14.63 -9.88 12.99
C ILE A 259 15.20 -10.46 14.28
N GLN A 260 15.71 -11.69 14.25
CA GLN A 260 16.37 -12.30 15.41
C GLN A 260 17.63 -11.54 15.84
N ALA A 261 18.32 -10.88 14.89
CA ALA A 261 19.42 -9.98 15.22
C ALA A 261 18.95 -8.74 15.99
N ILE A 262 17.80 -8.16 15.64
CA ILE A 262 17.19 -7.05 16.38
C ILE A 262 16.83 -7.49 17.80
N ARG A 263 16.17 -8.65 17.94
CA ARG A 263 15.83 -9.26 19.24
C ARG A 263 17.06 -9.45 20.11
N THR A 264 18.09 -10.10 19.59
CA THR A 264 19.35 -10.32 20.30
C THR A 264 19.97 -9.01 20.77
N ASN A 265 19.93 -7.96 19.94
CA ASN A 265 20.48 -6.66 20.31
C ASN A 265 19.63 -5.95 21.38
N LEU A 266 18.30 -6.00 21.29
CA LEU A 266 17.39 -5.39 22.26
C LEU A 266 17.58 -6.03 23.65
N ASP A 267 17.61 -7.36 23.70
CA ASP A 267 17.81 -8.12 24.94
C ASP A 267 19.19 -7.85 25.55
N ALA A 268 20.22 -7.71 24.70
CA ALA A 268 21.57 -7.39 25.15
C ALA A 268 21.69 -5.96 25.72
N VAL A 269 20.95 -4.97 25.17
CA VAL A 269 20.90 -3.62 25.77
C VAL A 269 20.30 -3.70 27.18
N LEU A 270 19.23 -4.46 27.37
CA LEU A 270 18.64 -4.68 28.70
C LEU A 270 19.62 -5.38 29.65
N GLN A 271 20.32 -6.42 29.17
CA GLN A 271 21.25 -7.17 30.00
C GLN A 271 22.40 -6.30 30.48
N LEU A 272 22.98 -5.46 29.60
CA LEU A 272 24.01 -4.50 29.99
C LEU A 272 23.51 -3.49 31.04
N ALA A 273 22.26 -3.03 30.92
CA ALA A 273 21.65 -2.14 31.92
C ALA A 273 21.47 -2.82 33.27
N LYS A 274 21.00 -4.09 33.28
CA LYS A 274 20.85 -4.91 34.50
C LYS A 274 22.19 -5.22 35.17
N ASP A 275 23.22 -5.48 34.38
CA ASP A 275 24.58 -5.79 34.85
C ASP A 275 25.36 -4.52 35.23
N ASN A 276 24.75 -3.33 35.12
CA ASN A 276 25.37 -2.04 35.40
C ASN A 276 26.63 -1.76 34.54
N ASN A 277 26.68 -2.34 33.33
CA ASN A 277 27.78 -2.15 32.39
C ASN A 277 27.52 -0.92 31.49
N LEU A 278 27.62 0.26 32.11
CA LEU A 278 27.23 1.53 31.51
C LEU A 278 28.12 1.97 30.35
N GLU A 279 29.37 1.52 30.31
CA GLU A 279 30.33 1.89 29.24
C GLU A 279 29.99 1.23 27.90
N ALA A 280 29.40 0.02 27.93
CA ALA A 280 29.02 -0.71 26.73
C ALA A 280 27.63 -0.32 26.19
N LEU A 281 26.79 0.36 27.00
CA LEU A 281 25.41 0.71 26.63
C LEU A 281 25.31 1.54 25.34
N PRO A 282 26.08 2.63 25.15
CA PRO A 282 25.96 3.45 23.94
C PRO A 282 26.28 2.66 22.66
N ALA A 283 27.34 1.86 22.68
CA ALA A 283 27.73 1.04 21.54
C ALA A 283 26.64 0.00 21.21
N LYS A 284 26.08 -0.66 22.23
CA LYS A 284 25.03 -1.65 22.01
C LYS A 284 23.70 -1.03 21.56
N GLY A 285 23.35 0.16 22.07
CA GLY A 285 22.21 0.94 21.58
C GLY A 285 22.35 1.32 20.10
N ALA A 286 23.55 1.72 19.68
CA ALA A 286 23.85 2.00 18.28
C ALA A 286 23.77 0.73 17.39
N GLU A 287 24.22 -0.43 17.88
CA GLU A 287 24.06 -1.71 17.18
C GLU A 287 22.60 -2.13 17.03
N LEU A 288 21.78 -1.95 18.07
CA LEU A 288 20.33 -2.16 18.01
C LEU A 288 19.72 -1.30 16.89
N LYS A 289 19.98 0.01 16.92
CA LYS A 289 19.51 0.94 15.88
C LYS A 289 19.97 0.55 14.48
N SER A 290 21.23 0.16 14.33
CA SER A 290 21.79 -0.29 13.04
C SER A 290 21.10 -1.55 12.51
N SER A 291 20.89 -2.56 13.38
CA SER A 291 20.18 -3.79 13.00
C SER A 291 18.73 -3.53 12.58
N PHE A 292 18.05 -2.63 13.28
CA PHE A 292 16.71 -2.17 12.90
C PHE A 292 16.71 -1.47 11.55
N VAL A 293 17.58 -0.47 11.35
CA VAL A 293 17.64 0.32 10.11
C VAL A 293 17.89 -0.59 8.91
N LYS A 294 18.75 -1.60 9.04
CA LYS A 294 19.00 -2.58 7.99
C LYS A 294 17.72 -3.29 7.53
N VAL A 295 16.91 -3.78 8.48
CA VAL A 295 15.63 -4.41 8.17
C VAL A 295 14.64 -3.39 7.61
N TYR A 296 14.53 -2.24 8.25
CA TYR A 296 13.56 -1.20 7.89
C TYR A 296 13.79 -0.64 6.48
N LEU A 297 15.05 -0.44 6.06
CA LEU A 297 15.37 -0.02 4.70
C LEU A 297 15.00 -1.06 3.65
N LYS A 298 15.07 -2.35 4.00
CA LYS A 298 14.79 -3.46 3.08
C LYS A 298 13.31 -3.84 3.02
N ARG A 299 12.60 -3.75 4.16
CA ARG A 299 11.31 -4.42 4.40
C ARG A 299 10.26 -3.59 5.10
N GLY A 300 10.66 -2.48 5.72
CA GLY A 300 9.71 -1.59 6.38
C GLY A 300 9.01 -0.67 5.40
#